data_AF-A0A8D8H937-F1
#
_entry.id   AF-A0A8D8H937-F1
#
_cell.length_a   1.000
_cell.length_b   1.000
_cell.length_c   1.000
_cell.angle_alpha   90.00
_cell.angle_beta   90.00
_cell.angle_gamma   90.00
#
_symmetry.space_group_name_H-M   'P 1'
#
loop_
_entity.id
_entity.type
_entity.pdbx_description
1 polymer ?
#
loop_
_entity_poly.entity_id
_entity_poly.type
_entity_poly.pdbx_seq_one_letter_code
_entity_poly.pdbx_strand_id
1 'polypeptide(L)'
;MTNLLKFSLSVRLWVVVLSFAVDSLGQQQRQLPCEFRDSVNISGGTVDAQSNIHHDGIKYEPRHYALISYDYAGFDTRVEVPVAYARGCICQLRSCVRLCCPVGQWLASDGNTSACVDSDGPFRVRVNVSTTSGEVQSVNLLEEPKFGVVHQKPCAGMFPEALDEWSVDDFGSLQFMGESIPQNEYCLNVANSSGEPALYFCPITHEAASVTMKIGRYIFLKYESL
;
A
#
# COMPACT_ATOMS: atom_id res chain seq x y z
N MET A 1 87.43 -7.46 -40.85
CA MET A 1 86.74 -7.86 -42.11
C MET A 1 85.47 -8.60 -41.75
N THR A 2 84.40 -8.35 -42.52
CA THR A 2 83.04 -8.98 -42.57
C THR A 2 82.14 -8.82 -41.32
N ASN A 3 81.11 -7.96 -41.30
CA ASN A 3 79.78 -8.01 -41.99
C ASN A 3 78.91 -9.19 -41.51
N LEU A 4 77.59 -9.12 -41.24
CA LEU A 4 76.51 -8.13 -41.39
C LEU A 4 75.23 -8.74 -40.72
N LEU A 5 74.31 -7.87 -40.23
CA LEU A 5 72.82 -8.00 -40.19
C LEU A 5 72.16 -9.17 -39.40
N LYS A 6 70.97 -9.10 -38.77
CA LYS A 6 70.03 -8.13 -38.14
C LYS A 6 68.71 -8.94 -37.91
N PHE A 7 67.81 -8.46 -37.02
CA PHE A 7 66.41 -8.92 -36.77
C PHE A 7 66.27 -10.25 -35.97
N SER A 8 65.33 -10.43 -35.02
CA SER A 8 63.99 -9.85 -34.84
C SER A 8 63.48 -9.95 -33.38
N LEU A 9 62.43 -9.17 -33.13
CA LEU A 9 61.60 -8.87 -31.97
C LEU A 9 61.04 -10.03 -31.09
N SER A 10 60.62 -9.60 -29.89
CA SER A 10 59.47 -10.07 -29.08
C SER A 10 59.67 -11.38 -28.29
N VAL A 11 59.26 -11.52 -27.02
CA VAL A 11 58.08 -11.01 -26.33
C VAL A 11 58.44 -10.86 -24.84
N ARG A 12 58.33 -9.64 -24.28
CA ARG A 12 58.29 -9.47 -22.82
C ARG A 12 56.89 -9.82 -22.36
N LEU A 13 56.80 -10.89 -21.58
CA LEU A 13 55.61 -11.38 -20.91
C LEU A 13 55.13 -10.34 -19.88
N TRP A 14 54.39 -9.32 -20.32
CA TRP A 14 53.59 -8.49 -19.44
C TRP A 14 52.26 -9.21 -19.25
N VAL A 15 52.12 -9.85 -18.09
CA VAL A 15 50.83 -10.32 -17.59
C VAL A 15 50.00 -9.05 -17.32
N VAL A 16 49.18 -8.67 -18.30
CA VAL A 16 48.11 -7.70 -18.08
C VAL A 16 47.07 -8.43 -17.24
N VAL A 17 47.16 -8.25 -15.92
CA VAL A 17 46.05 -8.55 -15.01
C VAL A 17 44.98 -7.52 -15.34
N LEU A 18 44.12 -7.86 -16.30
CA LEU A 18 42.81 -7.23 -16.45
C LEU A 18 42.04 -7.58 -15.19
N SER A 19 42.13 -6.71 -14.20
CA SER A 19 41.16 -6.61 -13.13
C SER A 19 39.82 -6.28 -13.78
N PHE A 20 39.07 -7.31 -14.15
CA PHE A 20 37.65 -7.16 -14.38
C PHE A 20 37.07 -6.74 -13.03
N ALA A 21 36.92 -5.43 -12.84
CA ALA A 21 35.89 -4.92 -11.95
C ALA A 21 34.60 -5.49 -12.51
N VAL A 22 34.16 -6.62 -11.95
CA VAL A 22 32.79 -7.04 -12.08
C VAL A 22 32.04 -5.95 -11.33
N ASP A 23 31.60 -4.94 -12.05
CA ASP A 23 30.63 -3.97 -11.55
C ASP A 23 29.42 -4.81 -11.16
N SER A 24 29.37 -5.15 -9.88
CA SER A 24 28.15 -5.54 -9.24
C SER A 24 27.24 -4.32 -9.34
N LEU A 25 26.48 -4.24 -10.44
CA LEU A 25 25.16 -3.64 -10.43
C LEU A 25 24.28 -4.50 -9.50
N GLY A 26 24.69 -4.61 -8.24
CA GLY A 26 23.78 -4.94 -7.17
C GLY A 26 22.80 -3.79 -7.17
N GLN A 27 21.62 -4.03 -7.75
CA GLN A 27 20.47 -3.19 -7.44
C GLN A 27 20.41 -3.17 -5.92
N GLN A 28 20.85 -2.06 -5.34
CA GLN A 28 20.74 -1.84 -3.91
C GLN A 28 19.24 -1.89 -3.63
N GLN A 29 18.79 -3.02 -3.10
CA GLN A 29 17.41 -3.24 -2.73
C GLN A 29 17.11 -2.20 -1.66
N ARG A 30 16.48 -1.10 -2.08
CA ARG A 30 16.17 0.00 -1.17
C ARG A 30 14.98 -0.46 -0.33
N GLN A 31 15.11 -0.28 0.98
CA GLN A 31 13.97 -0.39 1.87
C GLN A 31 12.89 0.59 1.40
N LEU A 32 11.64 0.14 1.42
CA LEU A 32 10.50 0.98 1.11
C LEU A 32 10.46 2.19 2.08
N PRO A 33 10.25 3.42 1.60
CA PRO A 33 10.31 4.63 2.45
C PRO A 33 9.07 4.79 3.36
N CYS A 34 8.14 3.84 3.34
CA CYS A 34 6.95 3.74 4.17
C CYS A 34 6.69 2.26 4.50
N GLU A 35 5.68 2.00 5.33
CA GLU A 35 5.15 0.66 5.54
C GLU A 35 4.58 0.08 4.25
N PHE A 36 4.68 -1.25 4.08
CA PHE A 36 4.15 -1.93 2.89
C PHE A 36 2.65 -1.59 2.66
N ARG A 37 1.88 -1.54 3.76
CA ARG A 37 0.44 -1.22 3.79
C ARG A 37 0.08 0.18 3.33
N ASP A 38 1.06 1.08 3.25
CA ASP A 38 0.90 2.49 2.84
C ASP A 38 1.45 2.72 1.42
N SER A 39 1.74 1.62 0.70
CA SER A 39 2.28 1.64 -0.65
C SER A 39 1.43 0.86 -1.64
N VAL A 40 1.58 1.18 -2.92
CA VAL A 40 0.90 0.51 -4.04
C VAL A 40 1.92 0.04 -5.07
N ASN A 41 1.57 -0.99 -5.85
CA ASN A 41 2.38 -1.43 -6.98
C ASN A 41 2.33 -0.37 -8.08
N ILE A 42 3.48 0.19 -8.44
CA ILE A 42 3.61 1.23 -9.48
C ILE A 42 4.41 0.74 -10.68
N SER A 43 4.60 -0.57 -10.81
CA SER A 43 5.44 -1.17 -11.87
C SER A 43 4.87 -0.98 -13.27
N GLY A 44 3.58 -0.67 -13.40
CA GLY A 44 2.95 -0.30 -14.66
C GLY A 44 3.13 1.17 -15.06
N GLY A 45 3.85 1.97 -14.26
CA GLY A 45 4.11 3.38 -14.54
C GLY A 45 5.19 3.61 -15.59
N THR A 46 5.34 4.87 -16.02
CA THR A 46 6.40 5.31 -16.93
C THR A 46 7.50 6.03 -16.16
N VAL A 47 8.75 5.83 -16.56
CA VAL A 47 9.91 6.46 -15.91
C VAL A 47 10.36 7.67 -16.73
N ASP A 48 10.54 8.83 -16.09
CA ASP A 48 11.07 10.03 -16.74
C ASP A 48 12.60 10.15 -16.65
N ALA A 49 13.16 11.18 -17.29
CA ALA A 49 14.61 11.41 -17.33
C ALA A 49 15.22 11.70 -15.94
N GLN A 50 14.41 12.09 -14.96
CA GLN A 50 14.82 12.33 -13.58
C GLN A 50 14.61 11.11 -12.68
N SER A 51 14.29 9.94 -13.27
CA SER A 51 13.94 8.71 -12.54
C SER A 51 12.70 8.85 -11.66
N ASN A 52 11.77 9.76 -11.97
CA ASN A 52 10.45 9.70 -11.34
C ASN A 52 9.59 8.65 -12.05
N ILE A 53 8.73 7.96 -11.32
CA ILE A 53 7.73 7.05 -11.87
C ILE A 53 6.40 7.80 -11.93
N HIS A 54 5.77 7.83 -13.10
CA HIS A 54 4.42 8.36 -13.32
C HIS A 54 3.44 7.20 -13.43
N HIS A 55 2.54 7.08 -12.46
CA HIS A 55 1.56 5.98 -12.39
C HIS A 55 0.22 6.52 -11.91
N ASP A 56 -0.87 6.20 -12.62
CA ASP A 56 -2.24 6.65 -12.31
C ASP A 56 -2.36 8.17 -12.03
N GLY A 57 -1.65 8.98 -12.82
CA GLY A 57 -1.65 10.43 -12.69
C GLY A 57 -0.86 10.97 -11.49
N ILE A 58 -0.08 10.13 -10.81
CA ILE A 58 0.77 10.49 -9.67
C ILE A 58 2.25 10.40 -10.07
N LYS A 59 3.02 11.42 -9.72
CA LYS A 59 4.48 11.45 -9.87
C LYS A 59 5.16 10.99 -8.57
N TYR A 60 5.82 9.84 -8.61
CA TYR A 60 6.63 9.30 -7.53
C TYR A 60 8.10 9.64 -7.75
N GLU A 61 8.62 10.60 -6.99
CA GLU A 61 10.06 10.90 -6.94
C GLU A 61 10.86 9.75 -6.31
N PRO A 62 12.17 9.60 -6.57
CA PRO A 62 13.01 8.52 -6.02
C PRO A 62 12.98 8.32 -4.49
N ARG A 63 12.53 9.34 -3.74
CA ARG A 63 12.33 9.28 -2.28
C ARG A 63 11.00 8.64 -1.85
N HIS A 64 10.05 8.46 -2.76
CA HIS A 64 8.70 7.96 -2.49
C HIS A 64 8.47 6.54 -3.01
N TYR A 65 9.48 5.87 -3.55
CA TYR A 65 9.33 4.49 -4.03
C TYR A 65 10.62 3.68 -3.84
N ALA A 66 10.48 2.36 -3.89
CA ALA A 66 11.61 1.44 -3.92
C ALA A 66 11.31 0.24 -4.83
N LEU A 67 12.37 -0.44 -5.27
CA LEU A 67 12.28 -1.77 -5.85
C LEU A 67 12.39 -2.80 -4.72
N ILE A 68 11.35 -3.62 -4.56
CA ILE A 68 11.29 -4.64 -3.51
C ILE A 68 11.14 -6.03 -4.11
N SER A 69 11.69 -7.04 -3.46
CA SER A 69 11.56 -8.46 -3.84
C SER A 69 10.70 -9.25 -2.85
N TYR A 70 9.73 -8.61 -2.21
CA TYR A 70 8.83 -9.28 -1.28
C TYR A 70 7.39 -8.77 -1.38
N ASP A 71 6.46 -9.56 -0.87
CA ASP A 71 5.04 -9.26 -0.72
C ASP A 71 4.53 -9.74 0.64
N TYR A 72 3.24 -9.59 0.90
CA TYR A 72 2.56 -10.10 2.08
C TYR A 72 1.41 -11.03 1.67
N ALA A 73 1.49 -12.29 2.11
CA ALA A 73 0.40 -13.24 2.02
C ALA A 73 -0.52 -13.11 3.25
N GLY A 74 -1.83 -13.13 3.02
CA GLY A 74 -2.81 -12.99 4.10
C GLY A 74 -2.77 -11.59 4.75
N PHE A 75 -2.58 -11.54 6.07
CA PHE A 75 -2.56 -10.28 6.83
C PHE A 75 -1.15 -9.71 7.03
N ASP A 76 -0.16 -10.54 7.38
CA ASP A 76 1.16 -10.09 7.84
C ASP A 76 2.32 -11.04 7.49
N THR A 77 2.07 -12.09 6.71
CA THR A 77 3.13 -13.06 6.37
C THR A 77 3.95 -12.57 5.18
N ARG A 78 5.15 -12.06 5.43
CA ARG A 78 6.08 -11.65 4.38
C ARG A 78 6.52 -12.85 3.54
N VAL A 79 6.38 -12.74 2.23
CA VAL A 79 6.82 -13.74 1.25
C VAL A 79 7.81 -13.12 0.28
N GLU A 80 8.89 -13.83 -0.05
CA GLU A 80 9.82 -13.35 -1.08
C GLU A 80 9.21 -13.58 -2.47
N VAL A 81 9.39 -12.62 -3.37
CA VAL A 81 9.03 -12.73 -4.78
C VAL A 81 10.29 -12.79 -5.64
N PRO A 82 10.30 -13.60 -6.70
CA PRO A 82 11.52 -13.87 -7.48
C PRO A 82 12.00 -12.66 -8.29
N VAL A 83 11.11 -11.73 -8.62
CA VAL A 83 11.40 -10.55 -9.44
C VAL A 83 11.10 -9.30 -8.63
N ALA A 84 12.11 -8.43 -8.49
CA ALA A 84 11.93 -7.15 -7.82
C ALA A 84 10.99 -6.25 -8.63
N TYR A 85 10.08 -5.56 -7.94
CA TYR A 85 9.07 -4.71 -8.56
C TYR A 85 8.94 -3.38 -7.80
N ALA A 86 8.44 -2.35 -8.48
CA ALA A 86 8.35 -1.01 -7.91
C ALA A 86 7.09 -0.86 -7.05
N ARG A 87 7.28 -0.41 -5.81
CA ARG A 87 6.19 0.06 -4.95
C ARG A 87 6.38 1.51 -4.55
N GLY A 88 5.31 2.29 -4.67
CA GLY A 88 5.26 3.72 -4.33
C GLY A 88 4.45 3.98 -3.08
N CYS A 89 4.97 4.80 -2.17
CA CYS A 89 4.36 5.22 -0.92
C CYS A 89 3.29 6.30 -1.15
N ILE A 90 2.15 5.90 -1.71
CA ILE A 90 1.05 6.80 -2.06
C ILE A 90 0.54 7.61 -0.85
N CYS A 91 0.56 7.04 0.36
CA CYS A 91 0.07 7.73 1.56
C CYS A 91 0.99 8.85 2.08
N GLN A 92 2.21 8.97 1.54
CA GLN A 92 3.06 10.15 1.74
C GLN A 92 2.71 11.29 0.78
N LEU A 93 1.98 11.00 -0.29
CA LEU A 93 1.60 11.93 -1.35
C LEU A 93 0.13 12.35 -1.29
N ARG A 94 -0.73 11.51 -0.70
CA ARG A 94 -2.19 11.69 -0.61
C ARG A 94 -2.71 11.23 0.74
N SER A 95 -3.85 11.76 1.17
CA SER A 95 -4.57 11.25 2.34
C SER A 95 -5.11 9.86 2.02
N CYS A 96 -4.70 8.83 2.76
CA CYS A 96 -5.05 7.47 2.39
C CYS A 96 -6.35 7.00 3.06
N VAL A 97 -7.11 6.21 2.32
CA VAL A 97 -8.18 5.38 2.86
C VAL A 97 -7.85 3.92 2.59
N ARG A 98 -8.33 3.03 3.46
CA ARG A 98 -7.98 1.61 3.42
C ARG A 98 -9.18 0.77 3.01
N LEU A 99 -9.04 0.04 1.91
CA LEU A 99 -9.94 -1.06 1.57
C LEU A 99 -9.50 -2.35 2.25
N CYS A 100 -10.44 -3.23 2.53
CA CYS A 100 -10.11 -4.56 3.06
C CYS A 100 -9.47 -5.46 1.98
N CYS A 101 -9.84 -5.22 0.72
CA CYS A 101 -9.39 -5.96 -0.46
C CYS A 101 -8.89 -4.99 -1.55
N PRO A 102 -8.10 -5.47 -2.52
CA PRO A 102 -7.72 -4.68 -3.69
C PRO A 102 -8.93 -4.03 -4.38
N VAL A 103 -8.68 -2.92 -5.08
CA VAL A 103 -9.71 -2.27 -5.90
C VAL A 103 -10.27 -3.27 -6.91
N GLY A 104 -11.60 -3.36 -7.01
CA GLY A 104 -12.28 -4.37 -7.84
C GLY A 104 -12.59 -5.68 -7.12
N GLN A 105 -12.23 -5.79 -5.84
CA GLN A 105 -12.51 -6.96 -5.01
C GLN A 105 -13.21 -6.56 -3.72
N TRP A 106 -13.92 -7.53 -3.14
CA TRP A 106 -14.59 -7.38 -1.86
C TRP A 106 -14.30 -8.59 -0.98
N LEU A 107 -14.40 -8.38 0.33
CA LEU A 107 -14.14 -9.40 1.32
C LEU A 107 -15.39 -10.27 1.49
N ALA A 108 -15.34 -11.49 0.94
CA ALA A 108 -16.29 -12.54 1.24
C ALA A 108 -15.88 -13.24 2.54
N SER A 109 -16.85 -13.50 3.41
CA SER A 109 -16.68 -14.26 4.64
C SER A 109 -17.75 -15.35 4.72
N ASP A 110 -17.34 -16.58 5.02
CA ASP A 110 -18.24 -17.72 5.24
C ASP A 110 -18.44 -18.03 6.74
N GLY A 111 -17.96 -17.15 7.62
CA GLY A 111 -17.99 -17.31 9.08
C GLY A 111 -16.76 -18.02 9.66
N ASN A 112 -15.96 -18.72 8.84
CA ASN A 112 -14.73 -19.39 9.27
C ASN A 112 -13.48 -18.81 8.60
N THR A 113 -13.60 -18.38 7.35
CA THR A 113 -12.53 -17.85 6.52
C THR A 113 -13.00 -16.58 5.82
N SER A 114 -12.04 -15.71 5.48
CA SER A 114 -12.33 -14.49 4.72
C SER A 114 -11.34 -14.30 3.58
N ALA A 115 -11.86 -14.16 2.37
CA ALA A 115 -11.08 -14.06 1.14
C ALA A 115 -11.57 -12.89 0.29
N CYS A 116 -10.65 -12.28 -0.45
CA CYS A 116 -11.01 -11.26 -1.43
C CYS A 116 -11.49 -11.96 -2.70
N VAL A 117 -12.68 -11.58 -3.17
CA VAL A 117 -13.29 -12.10 -4.39
C VAL A 117 -13.63 -10.94 -5.31
N ASP A 118 -13.63 -11.18 -6.63
CA ASP A 118 -13.86 -10.14 -7.61
C ASP A 118 -15.30 -9.61 -7.53
N SER A 119 -15.45 -8.31 -7.81
CA SER A 119 -16.76 -7.65 -7.88
C SER A 119 -17.40 -7.86 -9.26
N ASP A 120 -18.69 -8.22 -9.27
CA ASP A 120 -19.49 -8.34 -10.48
C ASP A 120 -20.02 -6.97 -10.95
N GLY A 121 -19.14 -6.08 -11.41
CA GLY A 121 -19.55 -4.80 -12.00
C GLY A 121 -18.59 -3.62 -11.76
N PRO A 122 -19.04 -2.38 -12.07
CA PRO A 122 -18.22 -1.20 -11.87
C PRO A 122 -17.92 -0.99 -10.38
N PHE A 123 -16.64 -0.98 -10.03
CA PHE A 123 -16.20 -0.80 -8.66
C PHE A 123 -16.12 0.67 -8.30
N ARG A 124 -16.81 1.08 -7.23
CA ARG A 124 -16.88 2.46 -6.74
C ARG A 124 -16.82 2.45 -5.22
N VAL A 125 -16.20 3.46 -4.62
CA VAL A 125 -16.11 3.56 -3.16
C VAL A 125 -16.75 4.88 -2.74
N ARG A 126 -18.06 4.86 -2.54
CA ARG A 126 -18.84 6.04 -2.18
C ARG A 126 -18.85 6.22 -0.67
N VAL A 127 -18.27 7.31 -0.20
CA VAL A 127 -18.27 7.67 1.21
C VAL A 127 -18.65 9.13 1.40
N ASN A 128 -19.21 9.44 2.56
CA ASN A 128 -19.33 10.81 3.01
C ASN A 128 -17.98 11.29 3.50
N VAL A 129 -17.53 12.43 2.99
CA VAL A 129 -16.29 13.09 3.42
C VAL A 129 -16.64 14.36 4.17
N SER A 130 -16.21 14.45 5.43
CA SER A 130 -16.32 15.65 6.24
C SER A 130 -15.07 16.49 6.09
N THR A 131 -15.21 17.70 5.57
CA THR A 131 -14.08 18.62 5.42
C THR A 131 -13.82 19.37 6.73
N THR A 132 -12.63 19.94 6.85
CA THR A 132 -12.27 20.86 7.95
C THR A 132 -13.17 22.09 8.06
N SER A 133 -13.90 22.45 6.99
CA SER A 133 -14.92 23.52 7.02
C SER A 133 -16.29 23.05 7.57
N GLY A 134 -16.42 21.77 7.91
CA GLY A 134 -17.67 21.17 8.39
C GLY A 134 -18.65 20.80 7.27
N GLU A 135 -18.25 20.90 6.00
CA GLU A 135 -19.05 20.45 4.87
C GLU A 135 -18.97 18.93 4.75
N VAL A 136 -20.10 18.27 4.49
CA VAL A 136 -20.16 16.83 4.27
C VAL A 136 -20.59 16.58 2.83
N GLN A 137 -19.74 15.90 2.06
CA GLN A 137 -20.00 15.58 0.67
C GLN A 137 -19.86 14.09 0.40
N SER A 138 -20.82 13.49 -0.30
CA SER A 138 -20.70 12.12 -0.81
C SER A 138 -19.85 12.12 -2.08
N VAL A 139 -18.74 11.36 -2.06
CA VAL A 139 -17.77 11.30 -3.16
C VAL A 139 -17.37 9.86 -3.47
N ASN A 140 -16.91 9.60 -4.69
CA ASN A 140 -16.26 8.33 -5.03
C ASN A 140 -14.75 8.47 -4.77
N LEU A 141 -14.21 7.84 -3.72
CA LEU A 141 -12.81 8.00 -3.30
C LEU A 141 -11.79 7.63 -4.39
N LEU A 142 -12.16 6.76 -5.33
CA LEU A 142 -11.30 6.38 -6.46
C LEU A 142 -11.10 7.50 -7.48
N GLU A 143 -12.04 8.43 -7.55
CA GLU A 143 -12.04 9.56 -8.49
C GLU A 143 -11.51 10.85 -7.84
N GLU A 144 -11.34 10.87 -6.51
CA GLU A 144 -10.91 12.04 -5.75
C GLU A 144 -9.39 12.16 -5.68
N PRO A 145 -8.75 13.17 -6.33
CA PRO A 145 -7.30 13.27 -6.40
C PRO A 145 -6.60 13.47 -5.06
N LYS A 146 -7.31 13.99 -4.05
CA LYS A 146 -6.76 14.20 -2.70
C LYS A 146 -6.56 12.89 -1.95
N PHE A 147 -7.29 11.84 -2.33
CA PHE A 147 -7.24 10.55 -1.66
C PHE A 147 -6.35 9.56 -2.41
N GLY A 148 -5.60 8.78 -1.63
CA GLY A 148 -4.97 7.54 -2.06
C GLY A 148 -5.78 6.37 -1.55
N VAL A 149 -5.90 5.30 -2.33
CA VAL A 149 -6.57 4.08 -1.89
C VAL A 149 -5.55 2.95 -1.79
N VAL A 150 -5.38 2.44 -0.57
CA VAL A 150 -4.55 1.27 -0.27
C VAL A 150 -5.43 0.12 0.19
N HIS A 151 -4.90 -1.10 0.16
CA HIS A 151 -5.60 -2.27 0.68
C HIS A 151 -4.70 -3.05 1.62
N GLN A 152 -5.23 -3.38 2.79
CA GLN A 152 -4.73 -4.41 3.70
C GLN A 152 -5.74 -4.53 4.83
N LYS A 153 -6.00 -5.75 5.31
CA LYS A 153 -6.74 -5.92 6.55
C LYS A 153 -5.96 -5.25 7.71
N PRO A 154 -6.58 -4.53 8.65
CA PRO A 154 -5.89 -4.01 9.84
C PRO A 154 -5.42 -5.10 10.82
N CYS A 155 -6.04 -6.30 10.79
CA CYS A 155 -5.70 -7.48 11.60
C CYS A 155 -6.22 -8.78 10.94
N ALA A 156 -5.83 -9.93 11.51
CA ALA A 156 -6.20 -11.25 10.99
C ALA A 156 -7.70 -11.56 11.07
N GLY A 157 -8.33 -11.25 12.21
CA GLY A 157 -9.78 -11.37 12.40
C GLY A 157 -10.40 -9.98 12.42
N MET A 158 -11.45 -9.76 11.64
CA MET A 158 -12.16 -8.47 11.58
C MET A 158 -13.65 -8.71 11.69
N PHE A 159 -14.37 -7.73 12.21
CA PHE A 159 -15.82 -7.78 12.34
C PHE A 159 -16.46 -6.60 11.62
N PRO A 160 -17.55 -6.82 10.86
CA PRO A 160 -18.33 -5.74 10.31
C PRO A 160 -19.04 -5.00 11.43
N GLU A 161 -19.00 -3.68 11.41
CA GLU A 161 -19.75 -2.84 12.33
C GLU A 161 -20.73 -1.95 11.58
N ALA A 162 -21.99 -1.98 12.03
CA ALA A 162 -23.04 -1.09 11.54
C ALA A 162 -23.01 0.20 12.38
N LEU A 163 -22.16 1.14 11.97
CA LEU A 163 -22.11 2.46 12.57
C LEU A 163 -23.16 3.36 11.91
N ASP A 164 -24.00 3.99 12.74
CA ASP A 164 -24.88 5.07 12.32
C ASP A 164 -24.04 6.36 12.18
N GLU A 165 -24.27 7.16 11.13
CA GLU A 165 -23.67 8.49 10.97
C GLU A 165 -22.13 8.54 11.10
N TRP A 166 -21.43 8.04 10.08
CA TRP A 166 -19.96 8.15 9.97
C TRP A 166 -19.54 8.88 8.69
N SER A 167 -18.31 9.39 8.70
CA SER A 167 -17.69 10.02 7.52
C SER A 167 -16.16 9.85 7.53
N VAL A 168 -15.52 10.06 6.39
CA VAL A 168 -14.05 10.13 6.30
C VAL A 168 -13.63 11.60 6.32
N ASP A 169 -12.61 11.97 7.08
CA ASP A 169 -12.10 13.33 7.07
C ASP A 169 -11.12 13.61 5.92
N ASP A 170 -10.67 14.86 5.81
CA ASP A 170 -9.66 15.27 4.81
C ASP A 170 -8.31 14.54 4.94
N PHE A 171 -8.07 13.83 6.04
CA PHE A 171 -6.84 13.08 6.32
C PHE A 171 -7.00 11.57 6.11
N GLY A 172 -8.20 11.11 5.74
CA GLY A 172 -8.49 9.69 5.56
C GLY A 172 -8.81 8.96 6.86
N SER A 173 -8.99 9.68 7.98
CA SER A 173 -9.45 9.09 9.24
C SER A 173 -10.97 8.98 9.25
N LEU A 174 -11.49 7.95 9.90
CA LEU A 174 -12.92 7.76 10.06
C LEU A 174 -13.40 8.58 11.26
N GLN A 175 -14.43 9.39 11.04
CA GLN A 175 -15.10 10.20 12.06
C GLN A 175 -16.39 9.53 12.48
N PHE A 176 -16.52 9.26 13.78
CA PHE A 176 -17.71 8.65 14.37
C PHE A 176 -17.89 9.14 15.82
N MET A 177 -19.07 9.69 16.15
CA MET A 177 -19.40 10.20 17.49
C MET A 177 -18.36 11.17 18.09
N GLY A 178 -17.68 11.97 17.25
CA GLY A 178 -16.63 12.89 17.68
C GLY A 178 -15.27 12.25 17.96
N GLU A 179 -15.13 10.94 17.73
CA GLU A 179 -13.85 10.24 17.75
C GLU A 179 -13.28 10.14 16.32
N SER A 180 -11.96 10.30 16.22
CA SER A 180 -11.20 10.15 14.98
C SER A 180 -10.44 8.83 15.04
N ILE A 181 -10.74 7.93 14.09
CA ILE A 181 -10.17 6.60 14.01
C ILE A 181 -9.18 6.56 12.85
N PRO A 182 -7.90 6.28 13.11
CA PRO A 182 -6.88 6.35 12.08
C PRO A 182 -7.05 5.23 11.03
N GLN A 183 -6.57 5.48 9.82
CA GLN A 183 -6.65 4.58 8.66
C GLN A 183 -6.10 3.16 8.86
N ASN A 184 -5.32 2.92 9.92
CA ASN A 184 -4.75 1.61 10.27
C ASN A 184 -5.63 0.78 11.20
N GLU A 185 -6.72 1.33 11.72
CA GLU A 185 -7.64 0.63 12.61
C GLU A 185 -8.92 0.15 11.92
N TYR A 186 -9.19 0.62 10.70
CA TYR A 186 -10.36 0.22 9.93
C TYR A 186 -10.00 -0.18 8.50
N CYS A 187 -10.91 -0.91 7.84
CA CYS A 187 -10.91 -1.01 6.39
C CYS A 187 -12.35 -0.99 5.84
N LEU A 188 -12.49 -0.52 4.61
CA LEU A 188 -13.75 -0.43 3.87
C LEU A 188 -13.95 -1.69 3.03
N ASN A 189 -15.07 -2.38 3.19
CA ASN A 189 -15.46 -3.52 2.37
C ASN A 189 -16.64 -3.17 1.46
N VAL A 190 -16.45 -3.19 0.14
CA VAL A 190 -17.45 -2.76 -0.85
C VAL A 190 -17.98 -3.95 -1.63
N ALA A 191 -19.04 -4.59 -1.13
CA ALA A 191 -19.56 -5.83 -1.72
C ALA A 191 -20.58 -5.61 -2.86
N ASN A 192 -21.13 -4.42 -3.01
CA ASN A 192 -22.25 -4.15 -3.92
C ASN A 192 -21.90 -3.11 -5.00
N SER A 193 -22.75 -3.00 -6.01
CA SER A 193 -22.61 -2.02 -7.09
C SER A 193 -23.02 -0.60 -6.71
N SER A 194 -23.64 -0.39 -5.52
CA SER A 194 -23.92 0.97 -5.03
C SER A 194 -22.63 1.68 -4.61
N GLY A 195 -21.61 0.92 -4.22
CA GLY A 195 -20.30 1.41 -3.81
C GLY A 195 -20.25 1.84 -2.34
N GLU A 196 -21.32 1.62 -1.58
CA GLU A 196 -21.37 1.92 -0.15
C GLU A 196 -20.59 0.85 0.63
N PRO A 197 -19.55 1.23 1.37
CA PRO A 197 -18.76 0.25 2.11
C PRO A 197 -19.42 -0.12 3.44
N ALA A 198 -19.25 -1.39 3.83
CA ALA A 198 -19.32 -1.80 5.22
C ALA A 198 -17.98 -1.52 5.91
N LEU A 199 -18.02 -1.04 7.15
CA LEU A 199 -16.83 -0.81 7.96
C LEU A 199 -16.41 -2.10 8.66
N TYR A 200 -15.13 -2.42 8.58
CA TYR A 200 -14.54 -3.55 9.30
C TYR A 200 -13.47 -3.07 10.26
N PHE A 201 -13.52 -3.60 11.47
CA PHE A 201 -12.60 -3.27 12.56
C PHE A 201 -11.96 -4.51 13.15
N CYS A 202 -10.86 -4.31 13.86
CA CYS A 202 -10.23 -5.36 14.66
C CYS A 202 -10.99 -5.64 15.95
N PRO A 203 -11.02 -6.91 16.41
CA PRO A 203 -11.52 -7.23 17.73
C PRO A 203 -10.66 -6.55 18.79
N ILE A 204 -11.31 -6.11 19.87
CA ILE A 204 -10.64 -5.52 21.02
C ILE A 204 -9.93 -6.64 21.77
N THR A 205 -8.69 -6.96 21.39
CA THR A 205 -7.84 -7.77 22.25
C THR A 205 -7.37 -6.87 23.40
N HIS A 206 -7.61 -7.32 24.62
CA HIS A 206 -7.52 -6.57 25.89
C HIS A 206 -6.20 -5.83 26.21
N GLU A 207 -5.19 -5.84 25.31
CA GLU A 207 -3.85 -5.34 25.61
C GLU A 207 -3.24 -4.39 24.56
N ALA A 208 -3.88 -4.08 23.42
CA ALA A 208 -3.33 -3.07 22.50
C ALA A 208 -4.37 -2.51 21.48
N ALA A 209 -5.22 -1.57 21.89
CA ALA A 209 -5.90 -0.66 20.96
C ALA A 209 -6.49 0.56 21.68
N SER A 210 -5.84 1.71 21.61
CA SER A 210 -6.26 2.90 22.37
C SER A 210 -7.55 3.57 21.86
N VAL A 211 -7.96 3.35 20.60
CA VAL A 211 -9.19 3.93 20.02
C VAL A 211 -10.31 2.89 19.91
N THR A 212 -10.00 1.64 19.55
CA THR A 212 -10.98 0.52 19.62
C THR A 212 -11.48 0.27 21.05
N MET A 213 -10.71 0.62 22.09
CA MET A 213 -11.19 0.58 23.48
C MET A 213 -12.33 1.58 23.76
N LYS A 214 -12.35 2.76 23.15
CA LYS A 214 -13.43 3.74 23.37
C LYS A 214 -14.69 3.31 22.64
N ILE A 215 -14.58 3.06 21.35
CA ILE A 215 -15.71 2.64 20.51
C ILE A 215 -16.22 1.28 20.95
N GLY A 216 -15.31 0.35 21.25
CA GLY A 216 -15.62 -0.95 21.83
C GLY A 216 -16.40 -0.86 23.14
N ARG A 217 -16.03 0.05 24.04
CA ARG A 217 -16.80 0.30 25.27
C ARG A 217 -18.21 0.84 24.97
N TYR A 218 -18.36 1.70 23.96
CA TYR A 218 -19.69 2.20 23.54
C TYR A 218 -20.53 1.13 22.83
N ILE A 219 -19.94 0.30 21.98
CA ILE A 219 -20.61 -0.82 21.30
C ILE A 219 -21.03 -1.89 22.32
N PHE A 220 -20.15 -2.25 23.27
CA PHE A 220 -20.44 -3.23 24.33
C PHE A 220 -21.61 -2.76 25.22
N LEU A 221 -21.65 -1.48 25.57
CA LEU A 221 -22.76 -0.89 26.34
C LEU A 221 -24.09 -0.92 25.57
N LYS A 222 -24.08 -0.79 24.23
CA LYS A 222 -25.30 -0.91 23.40
C LYS A 222 -25.87 -2.34 23.45
N TYR A 223 -25.00 -3.36 23.51
CA TYR A 223 -25.40 -4.78 23.57
C TYR A 223 -25.94 -5.24 24.93
N GLU A 224 -25.50 -4.66 26.06
CA GLU A 224 -26.05 -4.98 27.39
C GLU A 224 -27.43 -4.35 27.67
N SER A 225 -27.90 -3.46 26.80
CA SER A 225 -29.17 -2.72 26.95
C SER A 225 -30.34 -3.24 26.11
N LEU A 226 -30.21 -4.42 25.49
CA LEU A 226 -31.25 -5.12 24.73
C LEU A 226 -31.80 -6.34 25.48
#